data_AF-A0A0D2D2D0-F1
#
_entry.id   AF-A0A0D2D2D0-F1
#
_cell.length_a   1.000
_cell.length_b   1.000
_cell.length_c   1.000
_cell.angle_alpha   90.00
_cell.angle_beta   90.00
_cell.angle_gamma   90.00
#
_symmetry.space_group_name_H-M   'P 1'
#
loop_
_entity.id
_entity.type
_entity.pdbx_description
1 polymer ?
#
loop_
_entity_poly.entity_id
_entity_poly.type
_entity_poly.pdbx_seq_one_letter_code
_entity_poly.pdbx_strand_id
1 'polypeptide(L)'
;MDVVTFLLKQSMVGLSQDPDALWNQNFFQLGNRGTRNFVAPKYYPGPMTNVTFSNGSTHQITNVARVNFPLDGISTGEEAYAVFCPRALASASASATAAASSAAWSTAIPSSTESPPSSPTIPLYPYPAIKHSANSVAGYYLNDTGYTDVAVLQVRDFEAADEDPLTYSMEFQAVVQKFLYAAVKTGKRKLIIDLQGNPGGHVDLGTDLFAQLFPSIPPNSKSNMRDHLGFWILGNVASSNVTAATKTPDGGEDELVSELTYMPLSYQSVVTDDLKDFSDFNSYYGPNELYGGNFSSFFQNNYTDASASDFEGTGIIVTGTNNRTDFRQPFAAQDIVVIYDGYCASTCTVVSEYLKSFAGVQFIALGGRPQSGPMQAIGGVKGTQVFQFVPNLYQWLDLWESPENNLLGLANGTIWDNFTLDPILRSQVVVTGAGTGGSVNGRNHFRFGDESETPLQFVYEAADCRMWWTREMLYDPVFLWERVANMAFTERKGTQFNSKYCVQGSTGHPTSISGAWRNGTLGPQVPPANASASVEGWKLTGRPLGQNDQGRVNTGVGVSGTSSNIKVENNAVESLADSLGLSSMKQACANYTGDKWLVILVCNALGVKID
;
A
#
# COMPACT_ATOMS: atom_id res chain seq x y z
N MET A 1 14.17 -12.80 26.97
CA MET A 1 14.18 -11.64 26.05
C MET A 1 13.34 -10.56 26.70
N ASP A 2 13.78 -9.30 26.68
CA ASP A 2 12.94 -8.18 27.12
C ASP A 2 11.72 -7.99 26.20
N VAL A 3 10.59 -7.55 26.75
CA VAL A 3 9.30 -7.45 26.03
C VAL A 3 9.36 -6.42 24.89
N VAL A 4 10.05 -5.29 25.09
CA VAL A 4 10.18 -4.26 24.06
C VAL A 4 11.02 -4.79 22.91
N THR A 5 12.13 -5.47 23.23
CA THR A 5 13.00 -6.10 22.21
C THR A 5 12.24 -7.15 21.41
N PHE A 6 11.40 -7.96 22.06
CA PHE A 6 10.56 -8.95 21.38
C PHE A 6 9.57 -8.28 20.42
N LEU A 7 8.82 -7.29 20.89
CA LEU A 7 7.80 -6.60 20.11
C LEU A 7 8.39 -5.80 18.94
N LEU A 8 9.57 -5.20 19.10
CA LEU A 8 10.30 -4.53 18.02
C LEU A 8 10.70 -5.50 16.91
N LYS A 9 11.16 -6.70 17.26
CA LYS A 9 11.49 -7.73 16.27
C LYS A 9 10.23 -8.24 15.59
N GLN A 10 9.17 -8.46 16.36
CA GLN A 10 7.90 -8.94 15.85
C GLN A 10 7.23 -7.93 14.91
N SER A 11 7.30 -6.62 15.18
CA SER A 11 6.69 -5.61 14.30
C SER A 11 7.27 -5.63 12.89
N MET A 12 8.55 -5.98 12.72
CA MET A 12 9.23 -5.96 11.41
C MET A 12 8.71 -6.97 10.38
N VAL A 13 7.76 -7.85 10.75
CA VAL A 13 7.14 -8.80 9.81
C VAL A 13 5.90 -8.24 9.09
N GLY A 14 5.44 -7.05 9.48
CA GLY A 14 4.31 -6.37 8.85
C GLY A 14 4.67 -5.77 7.48
N LEU A 15 3.67 -5.16 6.84
CA LEU A 15 3.76 -4.65 5.46
C LEU A 15 3.88 -3.11 5.38
N SER A 16 3.68 -2.41 6.49
CA SER A 16 3.93 -0.98 6.57
C SER A 16 5.41 -0.66 6.40
N GLN A 17 5.68 0.49 5.81
CA GLN A 17 7.03 0.98 5.49
C GLN A 17 7.65 1.71 6.68
N ASP A 18 6.82 2.26 7.56
CA ASP A 18 7.24 2.98 8.75
C ASP A 18 7.34 2.04 9.98
N PRO A 19 8.50 1.99 10.68
CA PRO A 19 8.67 1.15 11.87
C PRO A 19 7.78 1.52 13.06
N ASP A 20 7.37 2.77 13.20
CA ASP A 20 6.45 3.22 14.25
C ASP A 20 5.00 2.79 13.93
N ALA A 21 4.60 2.80 12.66
CA ALA A 21 3.34 2.19 12.21
C ALA A 21 3.33 0.67 12.43
N LEU A 22 4.40 -0.01 12.05
CA LEU A 22 4.58 -1.45 12.29
C LEU A 22 4.50 -1.80 13.79
N TRP A 23 5.08 -0.96 14.65
CA TRP A 23 4.98 -1.12 16.10
C TRP A 23 3.53 -1.04 16.57
N ASN A 24 2.77 -0.04 16.12
CA ASN A 24 1.37 0.11 16.49
C ASN A 24 0.53 -1.11 16.10
N GLN A 25 0.81 -1.70 14.93
CA GLN A 25 0.12 -2.90 14.43
C GLN A 25 0.34 -4.17 15.27
N ASN A 26 1.28 -4.18 16.22
CA ASN A 26 1.35 -5.26 17.21
C ASN A 26 0.14 -5.25 18.15
N PHE A 27 -0.45 -4.09 18.41
CA PHE A 27 -1.44 -3.89 19.46
C PHE A 27 -2.83 -3.67 18.89
N PHE A 28 -3.84 -3.87 19.75
CA PHE A 28 -5.21 -3.50 19.43
C PHE A 28 -5.34 -1.98 19.27
N GLN A 29 -6.10 -1.56 18.26
CA GLN A 29 -6.41 -0.17 17.98
C GLN A 29 -7.89 -0.04 17.60
N LEU A 30 -8.55 1.04 18.05
CA LEU A 30 -9.97 1.26 17.75
C LEU A 30 -10.22 1.41 16.24
N GLY A 31 -9.39 2.20 15.55
CA GLY A 31 -9.47 2.38 14.10
C GLY A 31 -9.05 1.15 13.29
N ASN A 32 -8.17 0.29 13.83
CA ASN A 32 -7.65 -0.90 13.12
C ASN A 32 -7.79 -2.18 13.95
N ARG A 33 -9.04 -2.62 14.18
CA ARG A 33 -9.34 -3.78 15.06
C ARG A 33 -8.83 -5.12 14.51
N GLY A 34 -8.66 -5.22 13.19
CA GLY A 34 -8.22 -6.43 12.51
C GLY A 34 -6.72 -6.70 12.70
N THR A 35 -5.92 -5.63 12.85
CA THR A 35 -4.46 -5.74 12.94
C THR A 35 -4.03 -5.81 14.41
N ARG A 36 -3.49 -6.95 14.82
CA ARG A 36 -3.05 -7.24 16.19
C ARG A 36 -1.96 -8.29 16.21
N ASN A 37 -0.81 -7.97 15.61
CA ASN A 37 0.24 -8.93 15.27
C ASN A 37 0.82 -9.65 16.50
N PHE A 38 0.67 -9.12 17.72
CA PHE A 38 1.04 -9.84 18.94
C PHE A 38 0.08 -10.98 19.29
N VAL A 39 -1.22 -10.79 19.05
CA VAL A 39 -2.24 -11.82 19.33
C VAL A 39 -2.31 -12.85 18.19
N ALA A 40 -2.08 -12.40 16.96
CA ALA A 40 -2.10 -13.24 15.76
C ALA A 40 -0.81 -13.01 14.94
N PRO A 41 0.34 -13.53 15.38
CA PRO A 41 1.60 -13.35 14.67
C PRO A 41 1.59 -14.09 13.33
N LYS A 42 2.20 -13.49 12.32
CA LYS A 42 2.33 -14.08 10.98
C LYS A 42 3.09 -15.40 10.98
N TYR A 43 4.10 -15.53 11.83
CA TYR A 43 4.89 -16.73 12.00
C TYR A 43 4.58 -17.37 13.34
N TYR A 44 4.46 -18.70 13.36
CA TYR A 44 4.20 -19.45 14.58
C TYR A 44 5.36 -19.27 15.57
N PRO A 45 5.12 -18.67 16.76
CA PRO A 45 6.20 -18.35 17.70
C PRO A 45 6.61 -19.55 18.59
N GLY A 46 6.13 -20.75 18.28
CA GLY A 46 6.28 -21.94 19.11
C GLY A 46 5.04 -22.21 19.98
N PRO A 47 5.03 -23.29 20.77
CA PRO A 47 3.82 -23.80 21.46
C PRO A 47 3.31 -22.92 22.59
N MET A 48 4.14 -22.08 23.19
CA MET A 48 3.76 -21.28 24.35
C MET A 48 4.39 -19.89 24.31
N THR A 49 3.64 -18.89 24.78
CA THR A 49 4.10 -17.52 25.05
C THR A 49 3.99 -17.26 26.54
N ASN A 50 5.12 -17.06 27.22
CA ASN A 50 5.16 -16.75 28.64
C ASN A 50 5.27 -15.24 28.84
N VAL A 51 4.26 -14.64 29.47
CA VAL A 51 4.22 -13.21 29.80
C VAL A 51 4.49 -13.04 31.30
N THR A 52 5.65 -12.52 31.64
CA THR A 52 6.03 -12.23 33.04
C THR A 52 5.76 -10.75 33.35
N PHE A 53 4.97 -10.50 34.38
CA PHE A 53 4.60 -9.17 34.85
C PHE A 53 5.61 -8.63 35.85
N SER A 54 5.61 -7.32 36.07
CA SER A 54 6.54 -6.64 37.00
C SER A 54 6.42 -7.12 38.46
N ASN A 55 5.27 -7.69 38.85
CA ASN A 55 5.05 -8.30 40.15
C ASN A 55 5.64 -9.73 40.27
N GLY A 56 6.32 -10.24 39.23
CA GLY A 56 6.94 -11.56 39.18
C GLY A 56 5.99 -12.70 38.79
N SER A 57 4.69 -12.45 38.64
CA SER A 57 3.75 -13.46 38.14
C SER A 57 3.97 -13.72 36.66
N THR A 58 3.81 -14.97 36.22
CA THR A 58 3.91 -15.35 34.82
C THR A 58 2.59 -15.97 34.37
N HIS A 59 2.03 -15.43 33.29
CA HIS A 59 0.91 -16.04 32.58
C HIS A 59 1.45 -16.80 31.36
N GLN A 60 1.15 -18.08 31.31
CA GLN A 60 1.49 -18.94 30.18
C GLN A 60 0.29 -19.01 29.23
N ILE A 61 0.52 -18.63 27.97
CA ILE A 61 -0.47 -18.65 26.91
C ILE A 61 -0.09 -19.76 25.94
N THR A 62 -1.02 -20.67 25.66
CA THR A 62 -0.82 -21.70 24.63
C THR A 62 -1.05 -21.09 23.26
N ASN A 63 -0.09 -21.27 22.34
CA ASN A 63 -0.20 -20.79 20.98
C ASN A 63 -0.72 -21.90 20.07
N VAL A 64 -1.73 -21.57 19.26
CA VAL A 64 -2.33 -22.51 18.30
C VAL A 64 -1.98 -22.06 16.89
N ALA A 65 -1.47 -22.98 16.07
CA ALA A 65 -1.32 -22.75 14.64
C ALA A 65 -2.67 -22.99 13.95
N ARG A 66 -3.15 -22.02 13.17
CA ARG A 66 -4.32 -22.22 12.32
C ARG A 66 -3.87 -22.77 10.98
N VAL A 67 -4.17 -24.04 10.75
CA VAL A 67 -3.91 -24.69 9.47
C VAL A 67 -5.11 -24.46 8.55
N ASN A 68 -4.91 -23.74 7.46
CA ASN A 68 -5.99 -23.38 6.53
C ASN A 68 -6.19 -24.43 5.41
N PHE A 69 -5.31 -25.43 5.29
CA PHE A 69 -5.37 -26.49 4.29
C PHE A 69 -5.12 -27.88 4.92
N PRO A 70 -5.74 -28.96 4.43
CA PRO A 70 -5.39 -30.30 4.88
C PRO A 70 -3.90 -30.57 4.69
N LEU A 71 -3.22 -31.01 5.75
CA LEU A 71 -1.81 -31.43 5.69
C LEU A 71 -1.67 -32.97 5.66
N ASP A 72 -2.78 -33.69 5.59
CA ASP A 72 -2.79 -35.14 5.57
C ASP A 72 -1.98 -35.67 4.37
N GLY A 73 -1.02 -36.54 4.66
CA GLY A 73 -0.14 -37.10 3.62
C GLY A 73 0.94 -36.15 3.10
N ILE A 74 1.12 -34.96 3.69
CA ILE A 74 2.22 -34.04 3.36
C ILE A 74 3.32 -34.17 4.42
N SER A 75 4.45 -34.72 4.01
CA SER A 75 5.64 -34.99 4.83
C SER A 75 6.89 -34.23 4.36
N THR A 76 6.89 -33.76 3.10
CA THR A 76 8.04 -33.05 2.49
C THR A 76 7.64 -31.72 1.86
N GLY A 77 8.62 -30.87 1.58
CA GLY A 77 8.40 -29.60 0.88
C GLY A 77 7.94 -29.81 -0.57
N GLU A 78 8.42 -30.88 -1.20
CA GLU A 78 8.04 -31.28 -2.56
C GLU A 78 6.58 -31.73 -2.63
N GLU A 79 6.12 -32.51 -1.64
CA GLU A 79 4.70 -32.88 -1.52
C GLU A 79 3.82 -31.66 -1.26
N ALA A 80 4.27 -30.75 -0.38
CA ALA A 80 3.58 -29.48 -0.15
C ALA A 80 3.49 -28.66 -1.44
N TYR A 81 4.57 -28.55 -2.20
CA TYR A 81 4.58 -27.85 -3.48
C TYR A 81 3.63 -28.49 -4.49
N ALA A 82 3.61 -29.82 -4.60
CA ALA A 82 2.71 -30.53 -5.49
C ALA A 82 1.23 -30.35 -5.13
N VAL A 83 0.90 -30.31 -3.84
CA VAL A 83 -0.48 -30.14 -3.36
C VAL A 83 -0.94 -28.69 -3.44
N PHE A 84 -0.09 -27.73 -3.07
CA PHE A 84 -0.47 -26.31 -2.99
C PHE A 84 -0.22 -25.52 -4.27
N CYS A 85 0.60 -26.03 -5.18
CA CYS A 85 0.85 -25.44 -6.49
C CYS A 85 0.57 -26.46 -7.61
N PRO A 86 -0.59 -27.13 -7.64
CA PRO A 86 -0.82 -28.29 -8.49
C PRO A 86 -0.70 -27.97 -9.98
N ARG A 87 -1.02 -26.73 -10.38
CA ARG A 87 -0.92 -26.26 -11.76
C ARG A 87 0.48 -25.77 -12.17
N ALA A 88 1.37 -25.55 -11.20
CA ALA A 88 2.77 -25.24 -11.47
C ALA A 88 3.55 -26.42 -12.05
N LEU A 89 3.10 -27.65 -11.76
CA LEU A 89 3.68 -28.88 -12.29
C LEU A 89 3.05 -29.28 -13.64
N ALA A 90 1.85 -28.76 -13.95
CA ALA A 90 1.15 -29.03 -15.19
C ALA A 90 1.74 -28.28 -16.40
N SER A 91 2.45 -27.16 -16.18
CA SER A 91 3.17 -26.43 -17.24
C SER A 91 4.37 -27.20 -17.82
N ALA A 92 4.74 -28.35 -17.25
CA ALA A 92 5.70 -29.27 -17.87
C ALA A 92 5.08 -30.19 -18.95
N SER A 93 3.75 -30.22 -19.12
CA SER A 93 3.09 -31.20 -20.01
C SER A 93 1.87 -30.71 -20.79
N ALA A 94 1.55 -29.42 -20.79
CA ALA A 94 0.37 -28.90 -21.49
C ALA A 94 0.72 -27.77 -22.46
N SER A 95 1.31 -28.12 -23.60
CA SER A 95 0.93 -27.45 -24.85
C SER A 95 -0.48 -27.93 -25.23
N ALA A 96 -1.35 -27.00 -25.61
CA ALA A 96 -2.68 -27.19 -26.19
C ALA A 96 -3.80 -27.70 -25.24
N THR A 97 -4.52 -26.77 -24.61
CA THR A 97 -5.96 -26.48 -24.81
C THR A 97 -6.48 -25.59 -23.67
N ALA A 98 -6.58 -24.29 -23.93
CA ALA A 98 -7.38 -23.38 -23.12
C ALA A 98 -8.33 -22.60 -24.03
N ALA A 99 -9.25 -23.33 -24.66
CA ALA A 99 -10.49 -22.77 -25.15
C ALA A 99 -11.60 -23.19 -24.19
N ALA A 100 -12.47 -22.22 -23.88
CA ALA A 100 -13.70 -22.33 -23.10
C ALA A 100 -13.54 -22.39 -21.56
N SER A 101 -13.56 -21.22 -20.92
CA SER A 101 -14.83 -20.68 -20.41
C SER A 101 -14.62 -19.26 -19.92
N SER A 102 -15.19 -18.29 -20.65
CA SER A 102 -15.65 -17.02 -20.10
C SER A 102 -16.72 -17.30 -19.05
N ALA A 103 -16.29 -17.74 -17.87
CA ALA A 103 -17.13 -17.69 -16.69
C ALA A 103 -17.01 -16.26 -16.18
N ALA A 104 -18.08 -15.50 -16.34
CA ALA A 104 -18.34 -14.31 -15.54
C ALA A 104 -17.89 -14.62 -14.11
N TRP A 105 -17.03 -13.77 -13.56
CA TRP A 105 -16.71 -13.76 -12.15
C TRP A 105 -17.96 -13.32 -11.39
N SER A 106 -18.90 -14.24 -11.24
CA SER A 106 -19.96 -14.12 -10.26
C SER A 106 -19.39 -14.62 -8.94
N THR A 107 -19.10 -13.70 -8.03
CA THR A 107 -18.95 -13.93 -6.59
C THR A 107 -20.29 -14.32 -5.96
N ALA A 108 -21.02 -15.26 -6.58
CA ALA A 108 -22.21 -15.85 -6.00
C ALA A 108 -21.80 -16.93 -5.00
N ILE A 109 -21.40 -16.47 -3.81
CA ILE A 109 -21.70 -17.21 -2.58
C ILE A 109 -23.22 -17.43 -2.59
N PRO A 110 -23.77 -18.61 -2.22
CA PRO A 110 -25.21 -18.77 -2.10
C PRO A 110 -25.74 -17.71 -1.12
N SER A 111 -26.36 -16.66 -1.67
CA SER A 111 -27.10 -15.67 -0.93
C SER A 111 -28.41 -16.30 -0.49
N SER A 112 -28.39 -16.83 0.73
CA SER A 112 -29.61 -17.17 1.45
C SER A 112 -29.41 -16.89 2.93
N THR A 113 -29.35 -15.60 3.27
CA THR A 113 -30.00 -15.01 4.44
C THR A 113 -29.96 -13.51 4.24
N GLU A 114 -31.12 -12.87 4.25
CA GLU A 114 -31.27 -11.43 4.41
C GLU A 114 -30.28 -10.96 5.50
N SER A 115 -29.24 -10.23 5.09
CA SER A 115 -28.23 -9.72 6.02
C SER A 115 -28.97 -8.96 7.11
N PRO A 116 -28.75 -9.26 8.41
CA PRO A 116 -29.42 -8.55 9.48
C PRO A 116 -29.19 -7.04 9.29
N PRO A 117 -30.19 -6.19 9.58
CA PRO A 117 -30.06 -4.75 9.40
C PRO A 117 -28.80 -4.27 10.09
N SER A 118 -28.02 -3.44 9.38
CA SER A 118 -26.74 -2.95 9.91
C SER A 118 -26.97 -2.37 11.31
N SER A 119 -26.12 -2.75 12.28
CA SER A 119 -26.18 -2.23 13.64
C SER A 119 -26.29 -0.70 13.60
N PRO A 120 -27.13 -0.06 14.45
CA PRO A 120 -27.27 1.39 14.45
C PRO A 120 -25.95 2.10 14.80
N THR A 121 -25.04 1.40 15.48
CA THR A 121 -23.70 1.90 15.80
C THR A 121 -22.62 1.04 15.17
N ILE A 122 -21.48 1.67 14.90
CA ILE A 122 -20.23 0.98 14.61
C ILE A 122 -19.73 0.38 15.95
N PRO A 123 -19.31 -0.90 16.01
CA PRO A 123 -18.89 -1.50 17.27
C PRO A 123 -17.74 -0.72 17.93
N LEU A 124 -17.88 -0.44 19.23
CA LEU A 124 -16.97 0.39 20.07
C LEU A 124 -17.01 1.90 19.79
N TYR A 125 -17.93 2.37 18.94
CA TYR A 125 -18.15 3.79 18.67
C TYR A 125 -19.53 4.23 19.16
N PRO A 126 -19.71 5.53 19.47
CA PRO A 126 -21.00 6.06 19.89
C PRO A 126 -22.03 6.02 18.76
N TYR A 127 -23.25 6.49 19.04
CA TYR A 127 -24.27 6.64 18.02
C TYR A 127 -23.86 7.74 17.01
N PRO A 128 -23.77 7.43 15.70
CA PRO A 128 -23.41 8.42 14.69
C PRO A 128 -24.60 9.32 14.33
N ALA A 129 -24.31 10.54 13.90
CA ALA A 129 -25.30 11.41 13.26
C ALA A 129 -25.74 10.84 11.90
N ILE A 130 -24.81 10.21 11.19
CA ILE A 130 -25.02 9.49 9.93
C ILE A 130 -23.87 8.50 9.72
N LYS A 131 -24.14 7.36 9.06
CA LYS A 131 -23.10 6.40 8.67
C LYS A 131 -23.45 5.72 7.35
N HIS A 132 -22.44 5.19 6.69
CA HIS A 132 -22.58 4.24 5.61
C HIS A 132 -23.13 2.90 6.12
N SER A 133 -23.88 2.20 5.26
CA SER A 133 -24.37 0.83 5.46
C SER A 133 -23.25 -0.15 5.82
N ALA A 134 -22.18 -0.20 5.00
CA ALA A 134 -20.91 -0.90 5.25
C ALA A 134 -20.11 -0.48 6.51
N ASN A 135 -20.47 0.64 7.19
CA ASN A 135 -19.67 1.24 8.27
C ASN A 135 -18.27 1.76 7.84
N SER A 136 -18.04 2.01 6.55
CA SER A 136 -16.78 2.54 6.01
C SER A 136 -16.56 4.02 6.36
N VAL A 137 -17.64 4.81 6.43
CA VAL A 137 -17.62 6.21 6.85
C VAL A 137 -18.76 6.54 7.81
N ALA A 138 -18.49 7.36 8.82
CA ALA A 138 -19.49 7.82 9.78
C ALA A 138 -19.18 9.23 10.30
N GLY A 139 -20.24 10.00 10.51
CA GLY A 139 -20.20 11.34 11.05
C GLY A 139 -20.73 11.40 12.49
N TYR A 140 -20.04 12.12 13.37
CA TYR A 140 -20.37 12.30 14.78
C TYR A 140 -20.31 13.77 15.19
N TYR A 141 -21.01 14.10 16.28
CA TYR A 141 -20.91 15.39 16.94
C TYR A 141 -20.47 15.19 18.38
N LEU A 142 -19.47 15.99 18.80
CA LEU A 142 -19.12 16.05 20.21
C LEU A 142 -20.18 16.90 20.94
N ASN A 143 -20.57 16.45 22.13
CA ASN A 143 -21.66 17.03 22.91
C ASN A 143 -21.21 17.58 24.27
N ASP A 144 -20.03 17.18 24.73
CA ASP A 144 -19.51 17.63 26.02
C ASP A 144 -19.21 19.13 26.02
N THR A 145 -19.27 19.71 27.21
CA THR A 145 -19.13 21.15 27.39
C THR A 145 -17.74 21.60 26.90
N GLY A 146 -17.72 22.52 25.93
CA GLY A 146 -16.50 23.01 25.30
C GLY A 146 -16.18 22.40 23.93
N TYR A 147 -16.92 21.37 23.50
CA TYR A 147 -16.71 20.67 22.21
C TYR A 147 -17.95 20.69 21.30
N THR A 148 -19.01 21.39 21.68
CA THR A 148 -20.28 21.42 20.93
C THR A 148 -20.19 22.04 19.54
N ASP A 149 -19.10 22.73 19.20
CA ASP A 149 -18.80 23.25 17.86
C ASP A 149 -17.91 22.31 17.01
N VAL A 150 -17.63 21.10 17.51
CA VAL A 150 -16.76 20.11 16.85
C VAL A 150 -17.59 18.98 16.22
N ALA A 151 -17.32 18.72 14.94
CA ALA A 151 -17.77 17.54 14.21
C ALA A 151 -16.61 16.55 14.02
N VAL A 152 -16.91 15.28 13.90
CA VAL A 152 -15.94 14.22 13.59
C VAL A 152 -16.41 13.44 12.37
N LEU A 153 -15.59 13.38 11.32
CA LEU A 153 -15.78 12.49 10.19
C LEU A 153 -14.78 11.35 10.30
N GLN A 154 -15.27 10.16 10.63
CA GLN A 154 -14.46 8.95 10.62
C GLN A 154 -14.53 8.29 9.25
N VAL A 155 -13.38 8.09 8.60
CA VAL A 155 -13.27 7.37 7.33
C VAL A 155 -12.34 6.19 7.53
N ARG A 156 -12.94 5.00 7.64
CA ARG A 156 -12.25 3.75 7.93
C ARG A 156 -11.77 3.03 6.69
N ASP A 157 -12.46 3.22 5.57
CA ASP A 157 -12.20 2.54 4.32
C ASP A 157 -12.77 3.35 3.14
N PHE A 158 -12.19 3.20 1.97
CA PHE A 158 -12.71 3.70 0.68
C PHE A 158 -13.16 2.53 -0.22
N GLU A 159 -13.30 1.32 0.31
CA GLU A 159 -13.91 0.16 -0.35
C GLU A 159 -14.72 -0.69 0.63
N ALA A 160 -15.58 -1.58 0.11
CA ALA A 160 -16.26 -2.61 0.88
C ALA A 160 -16.26 -3.94 0.12
N ALA A 161 -15.85 -5.02 0.78
CA ALA A 161 -15.65 -6.32 0.13
C ALA A 161 -16.95 -7.04 -0.27
N ASP A 162 -18.06 -6.77 0.42
CA ASP A 162 -19.33 -7.50 0.29
C ASP A 162 -20.45 -6.63 -0.32
N GLU A 163 -20.11 -5.50 -0.93
CA GLU A 163 -21.07 -4.58 -1.55
C GLU A 163 -20.74 -4.35 -3.04
N ASP A 164 -21.78 -4.06 -3.81
CA ASP A 164 -21.62 -3.62 -5.19
C ASP A 164 -20.81 -2.30 -5.24
N PRO A 165 -19.67 -2.24 -5.97
CA PRO A 165 -18.77 -1.10 -5.92
C PRO A 165 -19.41 0.24 -6.28
N LEU A 166 -20.36 0.26 -7.22
CA LEU A 166 -21.11 1.46 -7.59
C LEU A 166 -22.00 1.92 -6.44
N THR A 167 -22.88 1.03 -5.95
CA THR A 167 -23.84 1.34 -4.89
C THR A 167 -23.12 1.84 -3.63
N TYR A 168 -22.01 1.17 -3.28
CA TYR A 168 -21.10 1.58 -2.21
C TYR A 168 -20.58 3.01 -2.44
N SER A 169 -19.99 3.28 -3.61
CA SER A 169 -19.35 4.56 -3.92
C SER A 169 -20.34 5.73 -3.88
N MET A 170 -21.55 5.53 -4.42
CA MET A 170 -22.62 6.52 -4.38
C MET A 170 -23.10 6.81 -2.95
N GLU A 171 -23.29 5.78 -2.13
CA GLU A 171 -23.70 5.97 -0.74
C GLU A 171 -22.61 6.68 0.06
N PHE A 172 -21.34 6.30 -0.10
CA PHE A 172 -20.20 6.98 0.52
C PHE A 172 -20.18 8.47 0.22
N GLN A 173 -20.23 8.84 -1.07
CA GLN A 173 -20.25 10.23 -1.50
C GLN A 173 -21.43 10.99 -0.87
N ALA A 174 -22.62 10.38 -0.87
CA ALA A 174 -23.83 10.98 -0.31
C ALA A 174 -23.77 11.15 1.22
N VAL A 175 -23.21 10.18 1.95
CA VAL A 175 -23.05 10.23 3.41
C VAL A 175 -22.11 11.36 3.80
N VAL A 176 -20.95 11.49 3.14
CA VAL A 176 -19.99 12.58 3.37
C VAL A 176 -20.67 13.93 3.10
N GLN A 177 -21.34 14.08 1.96
CA GLN A 177 -22.01 15.33 1.57
C GLN A 177 -23.09 15.74 2.57
N LYS A 178 -23.97 14.80 2.95
CA LYS A 178 -25.03 15.06 3.93
C LYS A 178 -24.45 15.42 5.29
N PHE A 179 -23.39 14.75 5.72
CA PHE A 179 -22.74 15.03 7.00
C PHE A 179 -22.14 16.43 7.03
N LEU A 180 -21.30 16.79 6.04
CA LEU A 180 -20.64 18.09 5.99
C LEU A 180 -21.67 19.23 5.93
N TYR A 181 -22.71 19.09 5.11
CA TYR A 181 -23.80 20.07 5.05
C TYR A 181 -24.53 20.19 6.40
N ALA A 182 -24.89 19.06 7.03
CA ALA A 182 -25.58 19.06 8.31
C ALA A 182 -24.72 19.63 9.44
N ALA A 183 -23.40 19.37 9.45
CA ALA A 183 -22.47 19.89 10.44
C ALA A 183 -22.44 21.42 10.39
N VAL A 184 -22.26 22.01 9.21
CA VAL A 184 -22.28 23.47 9.03
C VAL A 184 -23.66 24.04 9.42
N LYS A 185 -24.75 23.41 8.96
CA LYS A 185 -26.12 23.86 9.26
C LYS A 185 -26.45 23.82 10.75
N THR A 186 -25.88 22.89 11.50
CA THR A 186 -26.06 22.74 12.96
C THR A 186 -25.05 23.56 13.78
N GLY A 187 -24.28 24.44 13.14
CA GLY A 187 -23.40 25.39 13.80
C GLY A 187 -22.04 24.84 14.20
N LYS A 188 -21.64 23.68 13.68
CA LYS A 188 -20.28 23.16 13.85
C LYS A 188 -19.30 24.05 13.09
N ARG A 189 -18.14 24.28 13.69
CA ARG A 189 -17.09 25.17 13.18
C ARG A 189 -15.75 24.48 12.99
N LYS A 190 -15.57 23.31 13.61
CA LYS A 190 -14.32 22.54 13.60
C LYS A 190 -14.60 21.12 13.16
N LEU A 191 -13.64 20.52 12.47
CA LEU A 191 -13.74 19.15 11.98
C LEU A 191 -12.49 18.35 12.38
N ILE A 192 -12.72 17.20 12.99
CA ILE A 192 -11.72 16.14 13.10
C ILE A 192 -12.00 15.14 11.99
N ILE A 193 -10.99 14.79 11.21
CA ILE A 193 -11.04 13.65 10.29
C ILE A 193 -10.27 12.50 10.95
N ASP A 194 -10.92 11.38 11.17
CA ASP A 194 -10.31 10.18 11.76
C ASP A 194 -10.05 9.15 10.67
N LEU A 195 -8.76 8.99 10.32
CA LEU A 195 -8.25 8.06 9.29
C LEU A 195 -7.44 6.91 9.91
N GLN A 196 -7.60 6.65 11.20
CA GLN A 196 -6.92 5.52 11.84
C GLN A 196 -7.30 4.21 11.15
N GLY A 197 -6.29 3.38 10.88
CA GLY A 197 -6.52 2.05 10.32
C GLY A 197 -6.97 2.01 8.87
N ASN A 198 -7.03 3.14 8.16
CA ASN A 198 -7.57 3.20 6.79
C ASN A 198 -6.60 2.57 5.75
N PRO A 199 -6.99 1.47 5.08
CA PRO A 199 -6.12 0.77 4.12
C PRO A 199 -6.11 1.39 2.72
N GLY A 200 -7.04 2.31 2.41
CA GLY A 200 -7.27 2.83 1.07
C GLY A 200 -8.61 2.38 0.50
N GLY A 201 -8.64 2.04 -0.78
CA GLY A 201 -9.85 1.67 -1.54
C GLY A 201 -9.95 2.46 -2.85
N HIS A 202 -11.15 2.82 -3.29
CA HIS A 202 -11.34 3.57 -4.54
C HIS A 202 -10.78 5.00 -4.47
N VAL A 203 -9.79 5.30 -5.30
CA VAL A 203 -9.09 6.61 -5.33
C VAL A 203 -10.06 7.77 -5.53
N ASP A 204 -11.09 7.58 -6.36
CA ASP A 204 -12.09 8.61 -6.66
C ASP A 204 -12.86 9.06 -5.43
N LEU A 205 -13.12 8.18 -4.45
CA LEU A 205 -13.78 8.56 -3.19
C LEU A 205 -12.86 9.39 -2.29
N GLY A 206 -11.56 9.14 -2.31
CA GLY A 206 -10.57 9.98 -1.63
C GLY A 206 -10.46 11.36 -2.27
N THR A 207 -10.45 11.39 -3.60
CA THR A 207 -10.46 12.62 -4.41
C THR A 207 -11.73 13.44 -4.17
N ASP A 208 -12.90 12.81 -4.19
CA ASP A 208 -14.18 13.46 -3.94
C ASP A 208 -14.31 13.96 -2.50
N LEU A 209 -13.84 13.20 -1.50
CA LEU A 209 -13.78 13.68 -0.11
C LEU A 209 -12.98 14.98 0.00
N PHE A 210 -11.81 15.06 -0.66
CA PHE A 210 -11.04 16.29 -0.70
C PHE A 210 -11.80 17.42 -1.40
N ALA A 211 -12.40 17.15 -2.56
CA ALA A 211 -13.15 18.14 -3.33
C ALA A 211 -14.40 18.66 -2.59
N GLN A 212 -15.07 17.83 -1.78
CA GLN A 212 -16.17 18.27 -0.92
C GLN A 212 -15.71 19.20 0.23
N LEU A 213 -14.47 19.03 0.71
CA LEU A 213 -13.88 19.90 1.73
C LEU A 213 -13.29 21.19 1.12
N PHE A 214 -12.66 21.10 -0.05
CA PHE A 214 -11.95 22.20 -0.70
C PHE A 214 -12.33 22.31 -2.19
N PRO A 215 -13.59 22.63 -2.52
CA PRO A 215 -14.10 22.57 -3.90
C PRO A 215 -13.45 23.56 -4.87
N SER A 216 -12.72 24.57 -4.37
CA SER A 216 -11.99 25.53 -5.19
C SER A 216 -10.56 25.11 -5.52
N ILE A 217 -10.10 23.95 -5.02
CA ILE A 217 -8.76 23.44 -5.24
C ILE A 217 -8.88 22.18 -6.09
N PRO A 218 -8.36 22.18 -7.34
CA PRO A 218 -8.41 20.99 -8.17
C PRO A 218 -7.54 19.89 -7.57
N PRO A 219 -8.04 18.65 -7.44
CA PRO A 219 -7.21 17.52 -7.06
C PRO A 219 -6.19 17.23 -8.16
N ASN A 220 -5.02 16.73 -7.79
CA ASN A 220 -3.98 16.35 -8.73
C ASN A 220 -3.32 15.05 -8.27
N SER A 221 -3.36 14.02 -9.11
CA SER A 221 -2.80 12.69 -8.80
C SER A 221 -1.49 12.42 -9.54
N LYS A 222 -0.63 13.43 -9.67
CA LYS A 222 0.67 13.37 -10.38
C LYS A 222 1.38 12.05 -10.09
N SER A 223 1.50 11.25 -11.14
CA SER A 223 2.00 9.88 -11.12
C SER A 223 2.95 9.65 -12.29
N ASN A 224 3.75 8.59 -12.20
CA ASN A 224 4.47 8.03 -13.33
C ASN A 224 4.59 6.52 -13.17
N MET A 225 5.04 5.85 -14.23
CA MET A 225 5.28 4.42 -14.28
C MET A 225 6.70 4.13 -14.74
N ARG A 226 7.28 3.03 -14.25
CA ARG A 226 8.61 2.60 -14.68
C ARG A 226 8.54 2.10 -16.13
N ASP A 227 9.44 2.59 -16.97
CA ASP A 227 9.66 2.11 -18.34
C ASP A 227 10.20 0.68 -18.28
N HIS A 228 9.59 -0.20 -19.07
CA HIS A 228 10.13 -1.51 -19.43
C HIS A 228 9.49 -2.01 -20.73
N LEU A 229 10.16 -2.94 -21.43
CA LEU A 229 9.69 -3.47 -22.71
C LEU A 229 8.24 -4.01 -22.67
N GLY A 230 7.83 -4.66 -21.58
CA GLY A 230 6.45 -5.09 -21.41
C GLY A 230 5.44 -3.94 -21.45
N PHE A 231 5.72 -2.82 -20.77
CA PHE A 231 4.86 -1.64 -20.78
C PHE A 231 4.87 -0.98 -22.16
N TRP A 232 6.02 -0.92 -22.83
CA TRP A 232 6.09 -0.45 -24.21
C TRP A 232 5.15 -1.21 -25.14
N ILE A 233 5.20 -2.55 -25.10
CA ILE A 233 4.36 -3.41 -25.96
C ILE A 233 2.89 -3.26 -25.58
N LEU A 234 2.55 -3.50 -24.31
CA LEU A 234 1.16 -3.46 -23.84
C LEU A 234 0.53 -2.08 -24.05
N GLY A 235 1.25 -1.00 -23.74
CA GLY A 235 0.75 0.35 -23.90
C GLY A 235 0.51 0.75 -25.36
N ASN A 236 1.37 0.33 -26.29
CA ASN A 236 1.14 0.55 -27.72
C ASN A 236 -0.13 -0.17 -28.22
N VAL A 237 -0.31 -1.44 -27.84
CA VAL A 237 -1.48 -2.22 -28.25
C VAL A 237 -2.75 -1.67 -27.61
N ALA A 238 -2.73 -1.36 -26.30
CA ALA A 238 -3.82 -0.71 -25.59
C ALA A 238 -4.25 0.60 -26.27
N SER A 239 -3.28 1.48 -26.54
CA SER A 239 -3.53 2.78 -27.17
C SER A 239 -4.09 2.63 -28.59
N SER A 240 -3.66 1.61 -29.33
CA SER A 240 -4.17 1.29 -30.66
C SER A 240 -5.61 0.77 -30.60
N ASN A 241 -5.93 -0.07 -29.62
CA ASN A 241 -7.28 -0.58 -29.39
C ASN A 241 -8.26 0.54 -29.05
N VAL A 242 -7.88 1.46 -28.14
CA VAL A 242 -8.68 2.67 -27.87
C VAL A 242 -8.90 3.48 -29.14
N THR A 243 -7.84 3.73 -29.92
CA THR A 243 -7.94 4.48 -31.20
C THR A 243 -8.81 3.78 -32.25
N ALA A 244 -8.90 2.45 -32.22
CA ALA A 244 -9.78 1.70 -33.09
C ALA A 244 -11.24 1.78 -32.61
N ALA A 245 -11.43 1.71 -31.29
CA ALA A 245 -12.72 1.85 -30.65
C ALA A 245 -13.33 3.25 -30.87
N THR A 246 -12.54 4.32 -30.93
CA THR A 246 -13.09 5.67 -31.28
C THR A 246 -13.72 5.76 -32.67
N LYS A 247 -13.54 4.74 -33.52
CA LYS A 247 -14.08 4.67 -34.88
C LYS A 247 -15.32 3.79 -34.98
N THR A 248 -15.83 3.25 -33.87
CA THR A 248 -17.01 2.39 -33.86
C THR A 248 -18.28 3.24 -34.03
N PRO A 249 -19.30 2.74 -34.76
CA PRO A 249 -20.55 3.48 -34.98
C PRO A 249 -21.50 3.52 -33.77
N ASP A 250 -21.11 2.92 -32.64
CA ASP A 250 -21.92 2.72 -31.43
C ASP A 250 -22.08 3.98 -30.56
N GLY A 251 -21.45 5.08 -30.95
CA GLY A 251 -21.49 6.33 -30.19
C GLY A 251 -20.42 6.43 -29.10
N GLY A 252 -19.38 5.60 -29.17
CA GLY A 252 -18.21 5.65 -28.29
C GLY A 252 -18.29 4.72 -27.07
N GLU A 253 -19.26 3.80 -27.00
CA GLU A 253 -19.33 2.81 -25.91
C GLU A 253 -18.07 1.93 -25.87
N ASP A 254 -17.69 1.36 -27.01
CA ASP A 254 -16.46 0.56 -27.16
C ASP A 254 -15.18 1.36 -26.80
N GLU A 255 -15.17 2.68 -27.10
CA GLU A 255 -14.07 3.59 -26.78
C GLU A 255 -13.91 3.73 -25.26
N LEU A 256 -15.00 4.06 -24.58
CA LEU A 256 -15.00 4.27 -23.14
C LEU A 256 -14.65 2.98 -22.36
N VAL A 257 -15.20 1.83 -22.79
CA VAL A 257 -14.85 0.51 -22.23
C VAL A 257 -13.34 0.26 -22.37
N SER A 258 -12.78 0.57 -23.55
CA SER A 258 -11.36 0.35 -23.83
C SER A 258 -10.46 1.28 -23.02
N GLU A 259 -10.79 2.56 -22.91
CA GLU A 259 -10.00 3.54 -22.15
C GLU A 259 -9.83 3.13 -20.68
N LEU A 260 -10.91 2.64 -20.06
CA LEU A 260 -10.88 2.24 -18.66
C LEU A 260 -10.25 0.87 -18.44
N THR A 261 -10.57 -0.09 -19.31
CA THR A 261 -9.96 -1.43 -19.26
C THR A 261 -8.44 -1.34 -19.31
N TYR A 262 -7.93 -0.41 -20.12
CA TYR A 262 -6.51 -0.23 -20.30
C TYR A 262 -5.90 0.90 -19.49
N MET A 263 -6.61 1.55 -18.57
CA MET A 263 -6.01 2.59 -17.73
C MET A 263 -4.97 1.99 -16.76
N PRO A 264 -3.71 2.49 -16.70
CA PRO A 264 -3.15 3.67 -17.38
C PRO A 264 -2.32 3.34 -18.64
N LEU A 265 -2.33 2.10 -19.11
CA LEU A 265 -1.49 1.66 -20.23
C LEU A 265 -1.74 2.46 -21.50
N SER A 266 -2.99 2.83 -21.80
CA SER A 266 -3.34 3.68 -22.95
C SER A 266 -3.15 5.16 -22.63
N TYR A 267 -2.52 5.91 -23.54
CA TYR A 267 -2.26 7.34 -23.31
C TYR A 267 -3.53 8.19 -23.28
N GLN A 268 -4.62 7.72 -23.89
CA GLN A 268 -5.91 8.40 -23.91
C GLN A 268 -6.63 8.34 -22.56
N SER A 269 -6.35 7.31 -21.76
CA SER A 269 -6.98 7.10 -20.45
C SER A 269 -6.47 8.04 -19.35
N VAL A 270 -5.45 8.84 -19.64
CA VAL A 270 -4.77 9.72 -18.69
C VAL A 270 -4.42 11.05 -19.35
N VAL A 271 -4.21 12.06 -18.52
CA VAL A 271 -3.78 13.39 -18.95
C VAL A 271 -2.45 13.73 -18.30
N THR A 272 -1.74 14.72 -18.84
CA THR A 272 -0.55 15.29 -18.20
C THR A 272 -0.88 15.82 -16.80
N ASP A 273 0.15 16.02 -15.97
CA ASP A 273 -0.01 16.60 -14.63
C ASP A 273 -0.53 18.07 -14.62
N ASP A 274 -0.65 18.70 -15.80
CA ASP A 274 -1.30 19.99 -16.04
C ASP A 274 -2.64 19.91 -16.81
N LEU A 275 -3.27 18.73 -16.85
CA LEU A 275 -4.61 18.46 -17.42
C LEU A 275 -4.70 18.69 -18.93
N LYS A 276 -3.69 18.25 -19.68
CA LYS A 276 -3.70 18.23 -21.15
C LYS A 276 -3.62 16.81 -21.66
N ASP A 277 -4.26 16.58 -22.80
CA ASP A 277 -4.17 15.29 -23.48
C ASP A 277 -2.76 15.07 -24.04
N PHE A 278 -2.31 13.82 -23.99
CA PHE A 278 -1.10 13.39 -24.70
C PHE A 278 -1.40 13.30 -26.21
N SER A 279 -0.47 13.74 -27.07
CA SER A 279 -0.67 13.70 -28.52
C SER A 279 -0.60 12.29 -29.09
N ASP A 280 0.21 11.44 -28.46
CA ASP A 280 0.49 10.07 -28.87
C ASP A 280 1.14 9.27 -27.74
N PHE A 281 1.26 7.95 -27.92
CA PHE A 281 1.85 7.07 -26.92
C PHE A 281 3.32 7.39 -26.60
N ASN A 282 4.12 7.90 -27.54
CA ASN A 282 5.51 8.24 -27.25
C ASN A 282 5.61 9.43 -26.28
N SER A 283 4.73 10.42 -26.45
CA SER A 283 4.67 11.58 -25.54
C SER A 283 4.27 11.19 -24.12
N TYR A 284 3.47 10.13 -23.96
CA TYR A 284 3.11 9.53 -22.68
C TYR A 284 4.22 8.62 -22.11
N TYR A 285 4.79 7.73 -22.93
CA TYR A 285 5.79 6.74 -22.52
C TYR A 285 7.16 7.35 -22.19
N GLY A 286 7.53 8.46 -22.84
CA GLY A 286 8.85 9.07 -22.68
C GLY A 286 9.86 8.60 -23.75
N PRO A 287 11.16 8.56 -23.44
CA PRO A 287 11.73 8.29 -22.10
C PRO A 287 11.92 9.55 -21.25
N ASN A 288 11.74 9.38 -19.93
CA ASN A 288 12.11 10.37 -18.92
C ASN A 288 13.05 9.73 -17.89
N GLU A 289 14.31 10.18 -17.84
CA GLU A 289 15.31 9.68 -16.90
C GLU A 289 15.10 10.27 -15.51
N LEU A 290 14.93 9.41 -14.51
CA LEU A 290 14.78 9.78 -13.11
C LEU A 290 15.52 8.76 -12.23
N TYR A 291 16.41 9.25 -11.35
CA TYR A 291 17.23 8.40 -10.45
C TYR A 291 17.95 7.22 -11.14
N GLY A 292 18.43 7.41 -12.37
CA GLY A 292 19.17 6.38 -13.12
C GLY A 292 18.29 5.26 -13.70
N GLY A 293 16.97 5.46 -13.76
CA GLY A 293 16.04 4.62 -14.52
C GLY A 293 15.16 5.46 -15.44
N ASN A 294 14.50 4.80 -16.39
CA ASN A 294 13.52 5.46 -17.27
C ASN A 294 12.10 5.27 -16.75
N PHE A 295 11.28 6.28 -17.00
CA PHE A 295 9.88 6.33 -16.60
C PHE A 295 9.04 6.97 -17.71
N SER A 296 7.72 6.71 -17.64
CA SER A 296 6.71 7.48 -18.36
C SER A 296 6.83 8.97 -18.06
N SER A 297 6.26 9.79 -18.92
CA SER A 297 5.95 11.17 -18.59
C SER A 297 5.06 11.22 -17.34
N PHE A 298 5.08 12.33 -16.62
CA PHE A 298 4.14 12.54 -15.53
C PHE A 298 2.72 12.64 -16.06
N PHE A 299 1.80 11.97 -15.37
CA PHE A 299 0.39 11.92 -15.75
C PHE A 299 -0.50 11.95 -14.50
N GLN A 300 -1.80 12.09 -14.70
CA GLN A 300 -2.83 11.95 -13.69
C GLN A 300 -4.13 11.44 -14.32
N ASN A 301 -5.07 10.99 -13.48
CA ASN A 301 -6.44 10.71 -13.93
C ASN A 301 -7.14 12.01 -14.35
N ASN A 302 -8.00 11.94 -15.37
CA ASN A 302 -8.79 13.08 -15.83
C ASN A 302 -10.07 13.24 -15.00
N TYR A 303 -9.96 13.82 -13.80
CA TYR A 303 -11.14 13.98 -12.91
C TYR A 303 -12.21 14.94 -13.46
N THR A 304 -11.89 15.77 -14.45
CA THR A 304 -12.88 16.65 -15.10
C THR A 304 -13.75 15.93 -16.11
N ASP A 305 -13.29 14.79 -16.63
CA ASP A 305 -14.09 13.91 -17.47
C ASP A 305 -14.88 12.92 -16.59
N ALA A 306 -16.20 12.93 -16.72
CA ALA A 306 -17.05 11.99 -16.01
C ALA A 306 -16.80 10.55 -16.47
N SER A 307 -16.35 10.31 -17.72
CA SER A 307 -16.03 8.96 -18.21
C SER A 307 -14.93 8.28 -17.39
N ALA A 308 -13.99 9.06 -16.86
CA ALA A 308 -12.81 8.57 -16.16
C ALA A 308 -13.09 8.18 -14.69
N SER A 309 -14.17 8.70 -14.09
CA SER A 309 -14.53 8.48 -12.67
C SER A 309 -15.95 7.99 -12.42
N ASP A 310 -16.86 8.16 -13.39
CA ASP A 310 -18.27 7.73 -13.41
C ASP A 310 -18.65 7.03 -14.74
N PHE A 311 -17.93 5.97 -15.06
CA PHE A 311 -18.13 5.24 -16.31
C PHE A 311 -19.45 4.48 -16.36
N GLU A 312 -20.26 4.66 -17.42
CA GLU A 312 -21.56 3.98 -17.59
C GLU A 312 -22.50 4.10 -16.37
N GLY A 313 -22.30 5.10 -15.51
CA GLY A 313 -23.00 5.25 -14.24
C GLY A 313 -22.59 4.21 -13.18
N THR A 314 -21.40 3.61 -13.32
CA THR A 314 -20.79 2.61 -12.43
C THR A 314 -19.72 3.18 -11.48
N GLY A 315 -19.49 4.50 -11.54
CA GLY A 315 -18.58 5.19 -10.62
C GLY A 315 -19.25 6.36 -9.90
N ILE A 316 -18.50 7.44 -9.69
CA ILE A 316 -19.00 8.67 -9.10
C ILE A 316 -18.49 9.90 -9.84
N ILE A 317 -19.38 10.86 -10.08
CA ILE A 317 -18.95 12.18 -10.55
C ILE A 317 -18.23 12.85 -9.39
N VAL A 318 -16.98 13.25 -9.59
CA VAL A 318 -16.20 13.97 -8.58
C VAL A 318 -16.81 15.35 -8.32
N THR A 319 -16.98 15.71 -7.05
CA THR A 319 -17.47 17.04 -6.63
C THR A 319 -16.64 18.17 -7.24
N GLY A 320 -17.30 19.23 -7.73
CA GLY A 320 -16.66 20.36 -8.41
C GLY A 320 -16.47 20.14 -9.91
N THR A 321 -16.88 19.00 -10.45
CA THR A 321 -16.79 18.66 -11.88
C THR A 321 -18.18 18.39 -12.46
N ASN A 322 -18.29 18.43 -13.79
CA ASN A 322 -19.50 18.13 -14.54
C ASN A 322 -20.76 18.80 -13.95
N ASN A 323 -21.75 18.00 -13.53
CA ASN A 323 -23.01 18.48 -12.96
C ASN A 323 -23.00 18.64 -11.43
N ARG A 324 -21.89 18.32 -10.74
CA ARG A 324 -21.75 18.43 -9.28
C ARG A 324 -21.06 19.74 -8.89
N THR A 325 -21.66 20.86 -9.29
CA THR A 325 -21.17 22.22 -9.04
C THR A 325 -21.80 22.83 -7.77
N ASP A 326 -21.47 24.10 -7.47
CA ASP A 326 -22.06 24.91 -6.38
C ASP A 326 -21.76 24.47 -4.95
N PHE A 327 -20.71 23.67 -4.77
CA PHE A 327 -20.21 23.31 -3.44
C PHE A 327 -19.45 24.48 -2.81
N ARG A 328 -19.60 24.63 -1.50
CA ARG A 328 -18.87 25.61 -0.70
C ARG A 328 -18.01 24.89 0.32
N GLN A 329 -16.79 25.37 0.51
CA GLN A 329 -15.89 24.88 1.55
C GLN A 329 -16.60 24.93 2.93
N PRO A 330 -16.80 23.77 3.59
CA PRO A 330 -17.57 23.70 4.83
C PRO A 330 -16.80 24.21 6.06
N PHE A 331 -15.47 24.04 6.08
CA PHE A 331 -14.60 24.45 7.17
C PHE A 331 -13.33 25.09 6.62
N ALA A 332 -12.78 26.08 7.31
CA ALA A 332 -11.46 26.60 6.96
C ALA A 332 -10.38 25.54 7.23
N ALA A 333 -9.29 25.53 6.47
CA ALA A 333 -8.24 24.52 6.61
C ALA A 333 -7.65 24.46 8.03
N GLN A 334 -7.47 25.62 8.67
CA GLN A 334 -7.00 25.71 10.05
C GLN A 334 -7.99 25.12 11.07
N ASP A 335 -9.28 25.02 10.73
CA ASP A 335 -10.31 24.44 11.59
C ASP A 335 -10.53 22.95 11.33
N ILE A 336 -9.65 22.32 10.53
CA ILE A 336 -9.61 20.88 10.28
C ILE A 336 -8.32 20.30 10.88
N VAL A 337 -8.42 19.13 11.52
CA VAL A 337 -7.27 18.32 11.93
C VAL A 337 -7.52 16.86 11.58
N VAL A 338 -6.48 16.14 11.16
CA VAL A 338 -6.58 14.70 10.87
C VAL A 338 -5.83 13.88 11.90
N ILE A 339 -6.42 12.77 12.33
CA ILE A 339 -5.79 11.83 13.24
C ILE A 339 -5.49 10.50 12.57
N TYR A 340 -4.32 9.95 12.90
CA TYR A 340 -3.82 8.68 12.35
C TYR A 340 -3.20 7.83 13.45
N ASP A 341 -3.08 6.55 13.16
CA ASP A 341 -2.26 5.58 13.89
C ASP A 341 -0.96 5.23 13.16
N GLY A 342 -0.65 5.92 12.06
CA GLY A 342 0.48 5.65 11.19
C GLY A 342 0.21 4.63 10.08
N TYR A 343 -0.94 3.93 10.04
CA TYR A 343 -1.11 2.86 9.04
C TYR A 343 -1.42 3.37 7.62
N CYS A 344 -2.33 4.34 7.48
CA CYS A 344 -2.81 4.97 6.24
C CYS A 344 -2.08 4.55 4.94
N ALA A 345 -2.79 3.85 4.05
CA ALA A 345 -2.24 3.28 2.80
C ALA A 345 -3.12 3.58 1.57
N SER A 346 -2.54 3.46 0.37
CA SER A 346 -3.25 3.63 -0.91
C SER A 346 -4.06 4.94 -0.96
N THR A 347 -5.36 4.91 -1.25
CA THR A 347 -6.24 6.09 -1.32
C THR A 347 -6.17 6.99 -0.08
N CYS A 348 -5.97 6.42 1.11
CA CYS A 348 -5.75 7.21 2.31
C CYS A 348 -4.53 8.14 2.14
N THR A 349 -3.44 7.64 1.57
CA THR A 349 -2.23 8.47 1.33
C THR A 349 -2.47 9.57 0.29
N VAL A 350 -3.33 9.31 -0.70
CA VAL A 350 -3.67 10.28 -1.74
C VAL A 350 -4.46 11.44 -1.15
N VAL A 351 -5.54 11.14 -0.41
CA VAL A 351 -6.32 12.20 0.26
C VAL A 351 -5.50 12.91 1.33
N SER A 352 -4.60 12.21 2.04
CA SER A 352 -3.67 12.84 2.98
C SER A 352 -2.73 13.82 2.27
N GLU A 353 -2.18 13.47 1.11
CA GLU A 353 -1.35 14.38 0.33
C GLU A 353 -2.14 15.62 -0.09
N TYR A 354 -3.41 15.47 -0.51
CA TYR A 354 -4.25 16.62 -0.87
C TYR A 354 -4.53 17.54 0.33
N LEU A 355 -4.96 16.95 1.44
CA LEU A 355 -5.24 17.67 2.68
C LEU A 355 -3.99 18.41 3.19
N LYS A 356 -2.81 17.77 3.10
CA LYS A 356 -1.56 18.35 3.59
C LYS A 356 -0.98 19.39 2.64
N SER A 357 -0.73 19.00 1.40
CA SER A 357 0.06 19.80 0.45
C SER A 357 -0.75 20.89 -0.24
N PHE A 358 -2.05 20.66 -0.48
CA PHE A 358 -2.89 21.65 -1.15
C PHE A 358 -3.71 22.49 -0.18
N ALA A 359 -4.21 21.89 0.90
CA ALA A 359 -5.04 22.61 1.87
C ALA A 359 -4.28 23.02 3.15
N GLY A 360 -3.09 22.48 3.43
CA GLY A 360 -2.32 22.83 4.63
C GLY A 360 -2.90 22.29 5.94
N VAL A 361 -3.75 21.26 5.89
CA VAL A 361 -4.35 20.62 7.06
C VAL A 361 -3.29 19.90 7.88
N GLN A 362 -3.36 20.02 9.21
CA GLN A 362 -2.38 19.43 10.12
C GLN A 362 -2.78 18.05 10.63
N PHE A 363 -1.78 17.21 10.88
CA PHE A 363 -1.92 15.81 11.23
C PHE A 363 -1.37 15.50 12.61
N ILE A 364 -2.08 14.64 13.34
CA ILE A 364 -1.65 14.07 14.61
C ILE A 364 -1.52 12.55 14.44
N ALA A 365 -0.36 11.99 14.79
CA ALA A 365 -0.12 10.55 14.79
C ALA A 365 -0.12 9.99 16.22
N LEU A 366 -0.79 8.86 16.43
CA LEU A 366 -0.87 8.19 17.73
C LEU A 366 0.10 7.00 17.81
N GLY A 367 0.73 6.80 18.96
CA GLY A 367 1.55 5.62 19.26
C GLY A 367 2.99 5.72 18.75
N GLY A 368 3.47 4.67 18.08
CA GLY A 368 4.84 4.46 17.64
C GLY A 368 5.72 3.75 18.67
N ARG A 369 6.94 3.38 18.27
CA ARG A 369 7.94 2.70 19.13
C ARG A 369 8.21 3.51 20.40
N PRO A 370 8.60 2.88 21.52
CA PRO A 370 8.75 3.56 22.82
C PRO A 370 10.00 4.45 22.88
N GLN A 371 9.99 5.54 22.12
CA GLN A 371 11.05 6.53 21.98
C GLN A 371 10.45 7.93 21.80
N SER A 372 11.17 8.95 22.27
CA SER A 372 10.86 10.35 21.96
C SER A 372 11.05 10.65 20.46
N GLY A 373 10.59 11.81 20.00
CA GLY A 373 10.73 12.25 18.60
C GLY A 373 9.49 12.03 17.75
N PRO A 374 9.56 12.41 16.46
CA PRO A 374 8.42 12.37 15.54
C PRO A 374 8.05 10.94 15.11
N MET A 375 6.96 10.84 14.38
CA MET A 375 6.45 9.63 13.70
C MET A 375 5.74 10.09 12.43
N GLN A 376 5.70 9.27 11.38
CA GLN A 376 4.88 9.57 10.20
C GLN A 376 3.39 9.36 10.50
N ALA A 377 2.56 10.27 10.01
CA ALA A 377 1.12 10.03 9.94
C ALA A 377 0.78 8.90 8.95
N ILE A 378 1.60 8.77 7.91
CA ILE A 378 1.39 7.88 6.77
C ILE A 378 2.58 6.92 6.68
N GLY A 379 2.40 5.71 7.19
CA GLY A 379 3.40 4.66 7.21
C GLY A 379 3.07 3.47 6.30
N GLY A 380 1.93 3.50 5.61
CA GLY A 380 1.56 2.54 4.58
C GLY A 380 2.27 2.77 3.25
N VAL A 381 1.78 2.11 2.20
CA VAL A 381 2.25 2.29 0.82
C VAL A 381 1.64 3.57 0.24
N LYS A 382 2.49 4.50 -0.22
CA LYS A 382 2.16 5.83 -0.74
C LYS A 382 2.14 5.87 -2.29
N GLY A 383 1.67 4.80 -2.93
CA GLY A 383 1.46 4.78 -4.39
C GLY A 383 -0.02 4.88 -4.76
N THR A 384 -0.30 5.26 -6.01
CA THR A 384 -1.66 5.62 -6.48
C THR A 384 -2.41 4.47 -7.13
N GLN A 385 -1.74 3.40 -7.55
CA GLN A 385 -2.42 2.19 -8.04
C GLN A 385 -1.62 0.91 -7.79
N VAL A 386 -2.33 -0.13 -7.34
CA VAL A 386 -1.82 -1.49 -7.26
C VAL A 386 -2.17 -2.24 -8.55
N PHE A 387 -1.20 -2.98 -9.08
CA PHE A 387 -1.42 -3.97 -10.14
C PHE A 387 -1.47 -5.35 -9.51
N GLN A 388 -2.67 -5.92 -9.47
CA GLN A 388 -2.90 -7.26 -8.95
C GLN A 388 -2.56 -8.28 -10.02
N PHE A 389 -2.06 -9.46 -9.65
CA PHE A 389 -1.86 -10.51 -10.65
C PHE A 389 -3.22 -10.94 -11.21
N VAL A 390 -4.21 -11.11 -10.36
CA VAL A 390 -5.60 -11.31 -10.80
C VAL A 390 -6.44 -10.11 -10.36
N PRO A 391 -7.16 -9.44 -11.28
CA PRO A 391 -7.39 -9.81 -12.68
C PRO A 391 -6.37 -9.27 -13.70
N ASN A 392 -5.48 -8.33 -13.35
CA ASN A 392 -4.77 -7.55 -14.36
C ASN A 392 -3.85 -8.38 -15.28
N LEU A 393 -3.18 -9.43 -14.78
CA LEU A 393 -2.31 -10.26 -15.62
C LEU A 393 -3.09 -11.03 -16.70
N TYR A 394 -4.34 -11.42 -16.45
CA TYR A 394 -5.18 -12.01 -17.49
C TYR A 394 -5.44 -11.00 -18.61
N GLN A 395 -5.89 -9.80 -18.25
CA GLN A 395 -6.17 -8.73 -19.22
C GLN A 395 -4.92 -8.35 -20.02
N TRP A 396 -3.75 -8.29 -19.37
CA TRP A 396 -2.49 -7.99 -20.03
C TRP A 396 -2.02 -9.13 -20.92
N LEU A 397 -2.30 -10.38 -20.58
CA LEU A 397 -1.97 -11.51 -21.45
C LEU A 397 -2.89 -11.60 -22.66
N ASP A 398 -4.18 -11.32 -22.50
CA ASP A 398 -5.11 -11.19 -23.63
C ASP A 398 -4.64 -10.11 -24.60
N LEU A 399 -4.17 -8.97 -24.07
CA LEU A 399 -3.57 -7.90 -24.86
C LEU A 399 -2.22 -8.27 -25.48
N TRP A 400 -1.41 -9.06 -24.76
CA TRP A 400 -0.11 -9.53 -25.23
C TRP A 400 -0.26 -10.53 -26.39
N GLU A 401 -1.16 -11.49 -26.26
CA GLU A 401 -1.41 -12.56 -27.24
C GLU A 401 -2.38 -12.15 -28.37
N SER A 402 -2.95 -10.94 -28.30
CA SER A 402 -3.86 -10.39 -29.30
C SER A 402 -3.24 -10.49 -30.72
N PRO A 403 -4.00 -10.93 -31.73
CA PRO A 403 -3.57 -10.95 -33.13
C PRO A 403 -3.13 -9.58 -33.67
N GLU A 404 -3.64 -8.50 -33.07
CA GLU A 404 -3.32 -7.12 -33.39
C GLU A 404 -1.95 -6.69 -32.84
N ASN A 405 -1.37 -7.45 -31.89
CA ASN A 405 -0.05 -7.18 -31.34
C ASN A 405 1.07 -7.58 -32.32
N ASN A 406 1.46 -6.64 -33.18
CA ASN A 406 2.59 -6.80 -34.11
C ASN A 406 3.97 -6.54 -33.47
N LEU A 407 4.04 -6.28 -32.16
CA LEU A 407 5.28 -5.94 -31.44
C LEU A 407 5.91 -7.15 -30.71
N LEU A 408 5.27 -8.32 -30.71
CA LEU A 408 5.78 -9.52 -30.04
C LEU A 408 7.19 -9.92 -30.48
N GLY A 409 7.57 -9.64 -31.72
CA GLY A 409 8.94 -9.87 -32.19
C GLY A 409 10.03 -9.15 -31.39
N LEU A 410 9.69 -8.07 -30.68
CA LEU A 410 10.62 -7.35 -29.79
C LEU A 410 10.91 -8.11 -28.49
N ALA A 411 10.02 -9.01 -28.06
CA ALA A 411 10.20 -9.80 -26.85
C ALA A 411 11.26 -10.90 -27.02
N ASN A 412 11.47 -11.37 -28.27
CA ASN A 412 12.37 -12.48 -28.62
C ASN A 412 13.77 -12.31 -28.02
N GLY A 413 14.20 -13.30 -27.24
CA GLY A 413 15.49 -13.35 -26.54
C GLY A 413 15.55 -12.52 -25.26
N THR A 414 14.44 -11.94 -24.79
CA THR A 414 14.36 -11.16 -23.55
C THR A 414 13.62 -11.90 -22.44
N ILE A 415 13.54 -11.31 -21.24
CA ILE A 415 12.74 -11.86 -20.14
C ILE A 415 11.24 -11.94 -20.47
N TRP A 416 10.78 -11.19 -21.47
CA TRP A 416 9.37 -11.10 -21.85
C TRP A 416 8.91 -12.23 -22.77
N ASP A 417 9.81 -13.06 -23.29
CA ASP A 417 9.46 -14.29 -24.02
C ASP A 417 8.60 -15.25 -23.22
N ASN A 418 8.68 -15.16 -21.89
CA ASN A 418 7.94 -16.01 -20.96
C ASN A 418 6.87 -15.23 -20.18
N PHE A 419 6.30 -14.19 -20.78
CA PHE A 419 5.12 -13.50 -20.22
C PHE A 419 3.91 -14.44 -20.30
N THR A 420 3.58 -15.08 -19.17
CA THR A 420 2.62 -16.19 -19.08
C THR A 420 1.82 -16.12 -17.78
N LEU A 421 0.78 -16.96 -17.64
CA LEU A 421 -0.01 -17.10 -16.40
C LEU A 421 0.71 -17.87 -15.28
N ASP A 422 1.95 -18.33 -15.47
CA ASP A 422 2.68 -19.14 -14.51
C ASP A 422 2.69 -18.59 -13.06
N PRO A 423 2.86 -17.26 -12.83
CA PRO A 423 2.78 -16.69 -11.48
C PRO A 423 1.42 -16.93 -10.80
N ILE A 424 0.32 -16.81 -11.56
CA ILE A 424 -1.03 -17.12 -11.05
C ILE A 424 -1.16 -18.62 -10.81
N LEU A 425 -0.69 -19.45 -11.75
CA LEU A 425 -0.76 -20.91 -11.67
C LEU A 425 0.00 -21.48 -10.46
N ARG A 426 1.03 -20.76 -10.00
CA ARG A 426 1.86 -21.04 -8.82
C ARG A 426 1.35 -20.37 -7.54
N SER A 427 0.22 -19.68 -7.59
CA SER A 427 -0.33 -18.98 -6.44
C SER A 427 -1.48 -19.75 -5.78
N GLN A 428 -1.73 -19.44 -4.51
CA GLN A 428 -2.83 -20.02 -3.74
C GLN A 428 -4.21 -19.81 -4.39
N VAL A 429 -4.37 -18.80 -5.26
CA VAL A 429 -5.64 -18.48 -5.93
C VAL A 429 -6.18 -19.65 -6.72
N VAL A 430 -5.30 -20.45 -7.32
CA VAL A 430 -5.69 -21.66 -8.06
C VAL A 430 -6.35 -22.71 -7.16
N VAL A 431 -5.87 -22.82 -5.92
CA VAL A 431 -6.32 -23.85 -4.98
C VAL A 431 -7.54 -23.37 -4.20
N THR A 432 -7.59 -22.10 -3.82
CA THR A 432 -8.67 -21.54 -3.00
C THR A 432 -9.81 -20.94 -3.82
N GLY A 433 -9.57 -20.62 -5.10
CA GLY A 433 -10.46 -19.79 -5.90
C GLY A 433 -10.60 -18.36 -5.39
N ALA A 434 -9.77 -17.94 -4.43
CA ALA A 434 -9.91 -16.67 -3.71
C ALA A 434 -8.57 -15.94 -3.54
N GLY A 435 -8.60 -14.62 -3.75
CA GLY A 435 -7.46 -13.71 -3.63
C GLY A 435 -6.87 -13.28 -4.99
N THR A 436 -5.81 -12.47 -4.94
CA THR A 436 -5.26 -11.77 -6.11
C THR A 436 -4.01 -12.42 -6.70
N GLY A 437 -3.46 -13.45 -6.06
CA GLY A 437 -2.28 -14.20 -6.52
C GLY A 437 -0.95 -13.49 -6.28
N GLY A 438 -1.02 -12.22 -5.88
CA GLY A 438 0.11 -11.33 -5.73
C GLY A 438 -0.24 -9.96 -6.29
N SER A 439 0.61 -8.98 -6.02
CA SER A 439 0.43 -7.63 -6.54
C SER A 439 1.72 -6.83 -6.44
N VAL A 440 1.85 -5.82 -7.29
CA VAL A 440 2.92 -4.82 -7.22
C VAL A 440 2.31 -3.42 -7.22
N ASN A 441 2.96 -2.47 -6.56
CA ASN A 441 2.58 -1.07 -6.74
C ASN A 441 3.05 -0.61 -8.12
N GLY A 442 2.10 -0.25 -8.98
CA GLY A 442 2.34 0.00 -10.40
C GLY A 442 2.54 1.48 -10.74
N ARG A 443 1.98 2.37 -9.93
CA ARG A 443 2.03 3.83 -10.14
C ARG A 443 2.62 4.54 -8.93
N ASN A 444 3.70 5.27 -9.16
CA ASN A 444 4.27 6.18 -8.17
C ASN A 444 3.33 7.38 -7.96
N HIS A 445 3.36 7.96 -6.76
CA HIS A 445 2.70 9.24 -6.46
C HIS A 445 3.76 10.30 -6.16
N PHE A 446 3.54 11.54 -6.63
CA PHE A 446 4.47 12.64 -6.44
C PHE A 446 3.80 13.83 -5.79
N ARG A 447 4.58 14.58 -5.00
CA ARG A 447 4.17 15.90 -4.53
C ARG A 447 4.18 16.88 -5.71
N PHE A 448 3.07 17.54 -5.94
CA PHE A 448 2.99 18.57 -6.96
C PHE A 448 3.87 19.78 -6.60
N GLY A 449 4.66 20.25 -7.57
CA GLY A 449 5.58 21.38 -7.40
C GLY A 449 6.88 21.07 -6.65
N ASP A 450 7.13 19.82 -6.26
CA ASP A 450 8.43 19.43 -5.68
C ASP A 450 9.47 19.17 -6.78
N GLU A 451 10.56 19.92 -6.77
CA GLU A 451 11.62 19.86 -7.78
C GLU A 451 12.48 18.60 -7.69
N SER A 452 12.45 17.89 -6.56
CA SER A 452 13.24 16.65 -6.44
C SER A 452 12.63 15.52 -7.25
N GLU A 453 11.32 15.58 -7.50
CA GLU A 453 10.54 14.53 -8.15
C GLU A 453 10.78 13.16 -7.49
N THR A 454 10.91 13.15 -6.16
CA THR A 454 11.03 11.89 -5.39
C THR A 454 9.65 11.25 -5.29
N PRO A 455 9.48 9.97 -5.68
CA PRO A 455 8.23 9.25 -5.41
C PRO A 455 7.94 9.23 -3.91
N LEU A 456 6.71 9.58 -3.52
CA LEU A 456 6.30 9.72 -2.11
C LEU A 456 6.51 8.43 -1.30
N GLN A 457 6.53 7.27 -1.96
CA GLN A 457 6.88 5.98 -1.36
C GLN A 457 8.25 5.97 -0.66
N PHE A 458 9.19 6.82 -1.09
CA PHE A 458 10.54 6.93 -0.52
C PHE A 458 10.72 8.15 0.38
N VAL A 459 9.64 8.91 0.62
CA VAL A 459 9.67 10.15 1.39
C VAL A 459 9.26 9.90 2.83
N TYR A 460 10.11 10.34 3.76
CA TYR A 460 9.74 10.41 5.17
C TYR A 460 9.04 11.73 5.48
N GLU A 461 7.85 11.66 6.07
CA GLU A 461 7.08 12.84 6.47
C GLU A 461 6.48 12.71 7.87
N ALA A 462 7.10 13.39 8.83
CA ALA A 462 6.59 13.53 10.19
C ALA A 462 5.18 14.16 10.23
N ALA A 463 4.35 13.65 11.13
CA ALA A 463 3.15 14.35 11.59
C ALA A 463 3.52 15.65 12.32
N ASP A 464 2.58 16.59 12.42
CA ASP A 464 2.77 17.87 13.12
C ASP A 464 2.90 17.68 14.64
N CYS A 465 2.31 16.59 15.15
CA CYS A 465 2.43 16.14 16.53
C CYS A 465 2.28 14.62 16.59
N ARG A 466 3.10 14.00 17.44
CA ARG A 466 2.94 12.60 17.84
C ARG A 466 2.37 12.55 19.25
N MET A 467 1.45 11.64 19.55
CA MET A 467 0.93 11.42 20.91
C MET A 467 1.12 9.98 21.36
N TRP A 468 1.25 9.77 22.67
CA TRP A 468 1.14 8.43 23.26
C TRP A 468 -0.33 8.03 23.44
N TRP A 469 -0.59 6.74 23.28
CA TRP A 469 -1.86 6.16 23.72
C TRP A 469 -1.99 6.27 25.25
N THR A 470 -3.15 6.71 25.73
CA THR A 470 -3.57 6.48 27.11
C THR A 470 -4.56 5.32 27.17
N ARG A 471 -4.78 4.79 28.37
CA ARG A 471 -5.74 3.69 28.57
C ARG A 471 -7.13 4.07 28.07
N GLU A 472 -7.59 5.27 28.37
CA GLU A 472 -8.92 5.77 28.02
C GLU A 472 -9.08 5.86 26.50
N MET A 473 -8.06 6.40 25.81
CA MET A 473 -8.07 6.52 24.34
C MET A 473 -8.20 5.17 23.62
N LEU A 474 -7.78 4.07 24.23
CA LEU A 474 -7.86 2.73 23.62
C LEU A 474 -9.28 2.14 23.64
N TYR A 475 -10.18 2.67 24.47
CA TYR A 475 -11.52 2.12 24.66
C TYR A 475 -12.64 3.14 24.45
N ASP A 476 -12.31 4.43 24.43
CA ASP A 476 -13.26 5.52 24.26
C ASP A 476 -12.80 6.44 23.12
N PRO A 477 -13.39 6.31 21.92
CA PRO A 477 -13.06 7.20 20.80
C PRO A 477 -13.47 8.65 21.07
N VAL A 478 -14.53 8.90 21.88
CA VAL A 478 -14.96 10.26 22.21
C VAL A 478 -13.90 10.96 23.04
N PHE A 479 -13.35 10.28 24.06
CA PHE A 479 -12.26 10.82 24.87
C PHE A 479 -11.02 11.15 24.03
N LEU A 480 -10.69 10.31 23.04
CA LEU A 480 -9.62 10.60 22.10
C LEU A 480 -9.93 11.85 21.25
N TRP A 481 -11.11 11.92 20.64
CA TRP A 481 -11.51 13.04 19.80
C TRP A 481 -11.56 14.35 20.57
N GLU A 482 -12.01 14.35 21.82
CA GLU A 482 -11.98 15.55 22.69
C GLU A 482 -10.56 15.98 23.05
N ARG A 483 -9.64 15.03 23.31
CA ARG A 483 -8.23 15.36 23.51
C ARG A 483 -7.67 16.07 22.27
N VAL A 484 -7.91 15.49 21.10
CA VAL A 484 -7.47 16.02 19.81
C VAL A 484 -8.08 17.41 19.56
N ALA A 485 -9.38 17.58 19.81
CA ALA A 485 -10.08 18.85 19.67
C ALA A 485 -9.44 19.95 20.54
N ASN A 486 -9.19 19.64 21.82
CA ASN A 486 -8.54 20.57 22.73
C ASN A 486 -7.13 20.94 22.25
N MET A 487 -6.34 19.97 21.79
CA MET A 487 -5.00 20.22 21.27
C MET A 487 -5.01 21.10 20.02
N ALA A 488 -5.86 20.80 19.04
CA ALA A 488 -5.89 21.46 17.74
C ALA A 488 -6.57 22.83 17.76
N PHE A 489 -7.64 22.97 18.55
CA PHE A 489 -8.53 24.13 18.46
C PHE A 489 -8.51 25.03 19.69
N THR A 490 -7.78 24.67 20.74
CA THR A 490 -7.66 25.48 21.96
C THR A 490 -6.21 25.71 22.36
N GLU A 491 -5.39 24.66 22.40
CA GLU A 491 -4.00 24.77 22.86
C GLU A 491 -3.03 25.23 21.77
N ARG A 492 -3.28 24.89 20.49
CA ARG A 492 -2.42 25.27 19.36
C ARG A 492 -2.32 26.80 19.24
N LYS A 493 -1.08 27.30 19.19
CA LYS A 493 -0.75 28.72 18.99
C LYS A 493 0.08 28.87 17.73
N GLY A 494 -0.41 29.68 16.80
CA GLY A 494 0.19 29.79 15.47
C GLY A 494 0.06 28.47 14.72
N THR A 495 1.12 28.06 14.04
CA THR A 495 1.11 26.94 13.11
C THR A 495 1.69 25.65 13.69
N GLN A 496 2.23 25.65 14.93
CA GLN A 496 2.82 24.47 15.57
C GLN A 496 2.00 24.02 16.78
N PHE A 497 1.90 22.71 16.99
CA PHE A 497 1.36 22.17 18.23
C PHE A 497 2.32 22.41 19.40
N ASN A 498 1.80 23.06 20.43
CA ASN A 498 2.49 23.39 21.67
C ASN A 498 1.82 22.74 22.89
N SER A 499 1.11 21.63 22.65
CA SER A 499 0.45 20.84 23.67
C SER A 499 1.43 19.97 24.44
N LYS A 500 1.21 19.82 25.75
CA LYS A 500 1.96 18.89 26.62
C LYS A 500 1.73 17.41 26.25
N TYR A 501 0.70 17.11 25.45
CA TYR A 501 0.39 15.76 25.01
C TYR A 501 1.20 15.34 23.78
N CYS A 502 1.87 16.28 23.11
CA CYS A 502 2.82 15.93 22.06
C CYS A 502 4.08 15.32 22.67
N VAL A 503 4.53 14.19 22.11
CA VAL A 503 5.77 13.53 22.50
C VAL A 503 6.93 14.52 22.37
N GLN A 504 7.85 14.49 23.34
CA GLN A 504 9.01 15.37 23.34
C GLN A 504 9.78 15.29 22.01
N GLY A 505 10.03 16.43 21.38
CA GLY A 505 10.73 16.52 20.09
C GLY A 505 9.94 16.04 18.88
N SER A 506 8.61 15.84 19.00
CA SER A 506 7.78 15.37 17.88
C SER A 506 7.14 16.49 17.04
N THR A 507 7.25 17.75 17.44
CA THR A 507 6.64 18.88 16.75
C THR A 507 7.68 19.75 16.06
N GLY A 508 7.31 20.43 14.97
CA GLY A 508 8.22 21.30 14.23
C GLY A 508 9.35 20.57 13.49
N HIS A 509 9.17 19.28 13.20
CA HIS A 509 10.13 18.53 12.41
C HIS A 509 10.26 19.15 11.00
N PRO A 510 11.47 19.29 10.43
CA PRO A 510 11.65 19.95 9.13
C PRO A 510 10.91 19.34 7.94
N THR A 511 10.50 18.08 8.04
CA THR A 511 9.69 17.40 7.01
C THR A 511 8.18 17.50 7.26
N SER A 512 7.72 18.10 8.36
CA SER A 512 6.30 18.36 8.61
C SER A 512 5.91 19.69 7.98
N ILE A 513 5.34 19.65 6.77
CA ILE A 513 5.15 20.85 5.93
C ILE A 513 3.76 21.52 6.03
N SER A 514 2.82 20.91 6.75
CA SER A 514 1.44 21.40 6.93
C SER A 514 1.32 22.65 7.79
N GLY A 515 0.14 23.26 7.83
CA GLY A 515 -0.12 24.48 8.60
C GLY A 515 0.55 25.72 8.02
N ALA A 516 0.76 25.76 6.70
CA ALA A 516 1.51 26.81 5.99
C ALA A 516 2.97 26.97 6.46
N TRP A 517 3.57 25.91 7.04
CA TRP A 517 4.94 25.97 7.55
C TRP A 517 5.99 26.13 6.44
N ARG A 518 5.82 25.47 5.28
CA ARG A 518 6.69 25.59 4.10
C ARG A 518 5.93 25.25 2.83
N ASN A 519 6.07 26.06 1.79
CA ASN A 519 5.57 25.71 0.46
C ASN A 519 6.60 24.81 -0.26
N GLY A 520 6.12 23.72 -0.86
CA GLY A 520 6.75 23.10 -2.04
C GLY A 520 8.08 22.38 -1.88
N THR A 521 8.48 21.95 -0.68
CA THR A 521 9.67 21.08 -0.53
C THR A 521 9.37 19.89 0.37
N LEU A 522 9.94 18.71 0.09
CA LEU A 522 9.78 17.52 0.95
C LEU A 522 10.48 17.65 2.33
N GLY A 523 11.29 18.71 2.51
CA GLY A 523 12.19 18.82 3.66
C GLY A 523 13.37 17.83 3.58
N PRO A 524 14.25 17.79 4.59
CA PRO A 524 15.42 16.90 4.59
C PRO A 524 14.99 15.42 4.63
N GLN A 525 15.41 14.65 3.64
CA GLN A 525 15.10 13.22 3.54
C GLN A 525 16.07 12.31 4.31
N VAL A 526 16.81 12.87 5.28
CA VAL A 526 17.50 12.07 6.30
C VAL A 526 16.49 11.87 7.42
N PRO A 527 15.93 10.65 7.60
CA PRO A 527 15.01 10.40 8.70
C PRO A 527 15.71 10.71 10.03
N PRO A 528 14.96 11.12 11.07
CA PRO A 528 15.48 11.20 12.43
C PRO A 528 16.32 9.96 12.78
N ALA A 529 17.41 10.11 13.55
CA ALA A 529 18.30 8.99 13.87
C ALA A 529 17.55 7.77 14.46
N ASN A 530 16.48 8.04 15.20
CA ASN A 530 15.58 7.07 15.81
C ASN A 530 14.47 6.54 14.88
N ALA A 531 14.23 7.16 13.72
CA ALA A 531 13.27 6.68 12.73
C ALA A 531 13.76 5.39 12.06
N SER A 532 15.08 5.19 11.93
CA SER A 532 15.64 3.94 11.40
C SER A 532 15.26 2.73 12.26
N ALA A 533 14.98 1.59 11.62
CA ALA A 533 14.84 0.33 12.34
C ALA A 533 16.22 -0.07 12.89
N SER A 534 16.35 -0.15 14.20
CA SER A 534 17.61 -0.54 14.88
C SER A 534 17.85 -2.05 14.88
N VAL A 535 17.00 -2.82 14.20
CA VAL A 535 17.17 -4.27 14.08
C VAL A 535 17.98 -4.56 12.82
N GLU A 536 19.16 -5.15 13.00
CA GLU A 536 19.86 -5.86 11.91
C GLU A 536 18.95 -7.01 11.44
N GLY A 537 18.04 -6.69 10.52
CA GLY A 537 17.18 -7.67 9.88
C GLY A 537 18.00 -8.65 9.04
N TRP A 538 17.39 -9.79 8.72
CA TRP A 538 17.96 -10.76 7.80
C TRP A 538 18.19 -10.08 6.43
N LYS A 539 19.45 -9.82 6.08
CA LYS A 539 19.83 -9.56 4.68
C LYS A 539 19.60 -10.85 3.90
N LEU A 540 18.44 -10.98 3.29
CA LEU A 540 18.24 -11.95 2.21
C LEU A 540 19.10 -11.48 1.04
N THR A 541 20.30 -12.03 0.93
CA THR A 541 21.10 -11.98 -0.30
C THR A 541 20.42 -12.89 -1.31
N GLY A 542 19.33 -12.41 -1.92
CA GLY A 542 18.73 -13.07 -3.06
C GLY A 542 19.79 -13.23 -4.15
N ARG A 543 19.97 -14.45 -4.66
CA ARG A 543 20.67 -14.64 -5.93
C ARG A 543 19.83 -13.92 -7.01
N PRO A 544 20.42 -13.10 -7.88
CA PRO A 544 19.77 -12.76 -9.14
C PRO A 544 19.40 -14.06 -9.85
N LEU A 545 18.19 -14.14 -10.40
CA LEU A 545 17.86 -15.17 -11.39
C LEU A 545 18.75 -14.88 -12.61
N GLY A 546 19.92 -15.49 -12.63
CA GLY A 546 20.88 -15.38 -13.71
C GLY A 546 20.37 -16.11 -14.93
N GLN A 547 20.43 -15.43 -16.07
CA GLN A 547 20.39 -16.01 -17.41
C GLN A 547 21.34 -17.21 -17.47
N ASN A 548 20.82 -18.44 -17.51
CA ASN A 548 21.38 -19.65 -18.13
C ASN A 548 20.63 -20.88 -17.64
N ASP A 549 19.39 -21.05 -18.10
CA ASP A 549 18.79 -22.37 -18.23
C ASP A 549 18.04 -22.39 -19.56
N GLN A 550 18.81 -22.45 -20.66
CA GLN A 550 18.25 -22.98 -21.89
C GLN A 550 17.95 -24.45 -21.66
N GLY A 551 16.66 -24.79 -21.73
CA GLY A 551 16.18 -26.14 -21.55
C GLY A 551 16.90 -27.15 -22.43
N ARG A 552 17.20 -28.32 -21.86
CA ARG A 552 17.27 -29.57 -22.63
C ARG A 552 16.56 -30.68 -21.88
N VAL A 553 15.44 -31.05 -22.50
CA VAL A 553 14.70 -32.30 -22.42
C VAL A 553 15.59 -33.51 -22.17
N ASN A 554 15.19 -34.33 -21.20
CA ASN A 554 15.77 -35.64 -20.89
C ASN A 554 15.61 -36.62 -22.07
N THR A 555 16.70 -37.25 -22.52
CA THR A 555 16.67 -38.60 -23.12
C THR A 555 17.61 -39.49 -22.31
N GLY A 556 17.16 -40.71 -22.03
CA GLY A 556 17.71 -41.57 -21.00
C GLY A 556 18.99 -42.33 -21.36
N VAL A 557 19.59 -42.83 -20.27
CA VAL A 557 20.40 -44.06 -20.10
C VAL A 557 21.62 -44.26 -21.00
N GLY A 558 22.81 -44.21 -20.38
CA GLY A 558 24.06 -44.75 -20.94
C GLY A 558 25.25 -44.59 -20.00
N VAL A 559 25.86 -45.69 -19.60
CA VAL A 559 26.90 -45.86 -18.58
C VAL A 559 28.31 -45.48 -19.07
N SER A 560 29.20 -45.13 -18.12
CA SER A 560 30.68 -45.21 -18.14
C SER A 560 31.47 -43.93 -18.45
N GLY A 561 32.28 -43.48 -17.46
CA GLY A 561 33.51 -42.70 -17.72
C GLY A 561 33.84 -41.57 -16.73
N THR A 562 34.46 -41.94 -15.60
CA THR A 562 35.45 -41.19 -14.79
C THR A 562 35.60 -39.65 -14.94
N SER A 563 35.21 -38.89 -13.89
CA SER A 563 36.08 -37.92 -13.18
C SER A 563 35.33 -37.14 -12.09
N SER A 564 35.86 -37.22 -10.86
CA SER A 564 35.81 -36.25 -9.74
C SER A 564 34.49 -35.62 -9.27
N ASN A 565 34.02 -36.15 -8.13
CA ASN A 565 33.50 -35.49 -6.92
C ASN A 565 32.34 -34.47 -7.04
N ILE A 566 31.13 -35.00 -6.85
CA ILE A 566 29.97 -34.28 -6.30
C ILE A 566 30.03 -34.34 -4.77
N LYS A 567 29.74 -33.23 -4.09
CA LYS A 567 28.86 -33.13 -2.91
C LYS A 567 28.75 -31.66 -2.46
N VAL A 568 27.59 -31.04 -2.69
CA VAL A 568 27.17 -29.82 -1.96
C VAL A 568 25.98 -30.24 -1.12
N GLU A 569 26.22 -30.48 0.16
CA GLU A 569 25.19 -30.65 1.19
C GLU A 569 24.95 -29.28 1.82
N ASN A 570 23.73 -28.75 1.68
CA ASN A 570 23.18 -27.72 2.55
C ASN A 570 22.35 -28.44 3.61
N ASN A 571 22.79 -28.44 4.87
CA ASN A 571 21.95 -28.52 6.05
C ASN A 571 22.71 -27.97 7.27
N ALA A 572 21.97 -27.31 8.16
CA ALA A 572 22.45 -26.61 9.34
C ALA A 572 23.38 -27.44 10.23
N VAL A 573 24.47 -26.86 10.76
CA VAL A 573 25.12 -27.35 12.01
C VAL A 573 25.81 -26.20 12.76
N GLU A 574 25.77 -26.32 14.08
CA GLU A 574 26.60 -25.70 15.13
C GLU A 574 28.06 -25.42 14.75
N SER A 575 28.73 -24.58 15.56
CA SER A 575 30.13 -24.15 15.41
C SER A 575 31.06 -25.21 14.79
N LEU A 576 31.34 -25.06 13.48
CA LEU A 576 32.34 -25.84 12.77
C LEU A 576 33.59 -24.98 12.53
N ALA A 577 34.75 -25.63 12.65
CA ALA A 577 36.05 -25.02 12.38
C ALA A 577 36.15 -24.53 10.92
N ASP A 578 36.88 -23.44 10.71
CA ASP A 578 37.13 -22.88 9.37
C ASP A 578 37.71 -23.93 8.42
N SER A 579 37.23 -23.97 7.17
CA SER A 579 37.83 -24.80 6.12
C SER A 579 39.23 -24.31 5.79
N LEU A 580 40.12 -25.18 5.26
CA LEU A 580 41.48 -24.80 4.84
C LEU A 580 41.52 -23.57 3.92
N GLY A 581 40.56 -23.45 3.00
CA GLY A 581 40.43 -22.28 2.12
C GLY A 581 40.03 -21.01 2.87
N LEU A 582 39.10 -21.13 3.83
CA LEU A 582 38.67 -20.01 4.68
C LEU A 582 39.78 -19.58 5.65
N SER A 583 40.51 -20.51 6.26
CA SER A 583 41.68 -20.22 7.09
C SER A 583 42.77 -19.51 6.30
N SER A 584 43.04 -19.96 5.06
CA SER A 584 44.01 -19.31 4.18
C SER A 584 43.59 -17.89 3.80
N MET A 585 42.31 -17.66 3.53
CA MET A 585 41.78 -16.31 3.23
C MET A 585 41.82 -15.39 4.46
N LYS A 586 41.43 -15.89 5.64
CA LYS A 586 41.53 -15.12 6.89
C LYS A 586 42.99 -14.79 7.23
N GLN A 587 43.93 -15.69 6.98
CA GLN A 587 45.36 -15.44 7.16
C GLN A 587 45.90 -14.42 6.14
N ALA A 588 45.45 -14.47 4.88
CA ALA A 588 45.78 -13.47 3.87
C ALA A 588 45.25 -12.08 4.27
N CYS A 589 44.02 -12.01 4.79
CA CYS A 589 43.44 -10.80 5.35
C CYS A 589 44.21 -10.28 6.57
N ALA A 590 44.57 -11.14 7.52
CA ALA A 590 45.32 -10.74 8.71
C ALA A 590 46.71 -10.16 8.38
N ASN A 591 47.27 -10.52 7.22
CA ASN A 591 48.56 -10.04 6.74
C ASN A 591 48.44 -8.92 5.69
N TYR A 592 47.22 -8.47 5.35
CA TYR A 592 47.02 -7.43 4.36
C TYR A 592 47.22 -6.04 4.97
N THR A 593 48.18 -5.27 4.42
CA THR A 593 48.53 -3.91 4.87
C THR A 593 48.30 -2.86 3.78
N GLY A 594 47.50 -3.18 2.76
CA GLY A 594 47.18 -2.26 1.65
C GLY A 594 45.90 -1.47 1.89
N ASP A 595 45.61 -0.53 0.99
CA ASP A 595 44.48 0.41 1.08
C ASP A 595 43.37 0.16 0.04
N LYS A 596 43.37 -1.01 -0.62
CA LYS A 596 42.36 -1.33 -1.64
C LYS A 596 41.03 -1.64 -0.97
N TRP A 597 40.05 -0.75 -1.15
CA TRP A 597 38.71 -0.82 -0.54
C TRP A 597 38.02 -2.18 -0.70
N LEU A 598 38.17 -2.85 -1.85
CA LEU A 598 37.55 -4.15 -2.10
C LEU A 598 38.16 -5.25 -1.22
N VAL A 599 39.47 -5.21 -0.95
CA VAL A 599 40.14 -6.17 -0.08
C VAL A 599 39.73 -5.95 1.37
N ILE A 600 39.70 -4.69 1.81
CA ILE A 600 39.22 -4.29 3.15
C ILE A 600 37.78 -4.77 3.37
N LEU A 601 36.89 -4.56 2.39
CA LEU A 601 35.50 -5.01 2.44
C LEU A 601 35.40 -6.54 2.56
N VAL A 602 36.14 -7.28 1.74
CA VAL A 602 36.15 -8.75 1.77
C VAL A 602 36.69 -9.25 3.10
N CYS A 603 37.76 -8.67 3.63
CA CYS A 603 38.34 -9.09 4.90
C CYS A 603 37.44 -8.80 6.11
N ASN A 604 36.79 -7.62 6.12
CA ASN A 604 35.80 -7.28 7.14
C ASN A 604 34.59 -8.21 7.07
N ALA A 605 34.14 -8.61 5.87
CA ALA A 605 33.08 -9.61 5.70
C ALA A 605 33.47 -11.02 6.19
N LEU A 606 34.77 -11.34 6.21
CA LEU A 606 35.31 -12.59 6.76
C LEU A 606 35.57 -12.52 8.29
N GLY A 607 35.23 -11.40 8.95
CA GLY A 607 35.43 -11.19 10.38
C GLY A 607 36.86 -10.86 10.79
N VAL A 608 37.75 -10.57 9.83
CA VAL A 608 39.11 -10.09 10.10
C VAL A 608 39.10 -8.58 9.93
N LYS A 609 39.09 -7.85 11.04
CA LYS A 609 39.09 -6.38 11.01
C LYS A 609 40.41 -5.86 10.42
N ILE A 610 40.28 -5.12 9.34
CA ILE A 610 41.35 -4.34 8.73
C ILE A 610 40.85 -2.89 8.69
N ASP A 611 41.61 -2.00 9.32
CA ASP A 611 41.31 -0.57 9.42
C ASP A 611 41.55 0.17 8.10
#